data_AF-A0A7C5JGG5-F1
#
_entry.id   AF-A0A7C5JGG5-F1
#
_cell.length_a   1.000
_cell.length_b   1.000
_cell.length_c   1.000
_cell.angle_alpha   90.00
_cell.angle_beta   90.00
_cell.angle_gamma   90.00
#
_symmetry.space_group_name_H-M   'P 1'
#
loop_
_entity.id
_entity.type
_entity.pdbx_description
1 polymer ?
#
loop_
_entity_poly.entity_id
_entity_poly.type
_entity_poly.pdbx_seq_one_letter_code
_entity_poly.pdbx_strand_id
1 'polypeptide(L)'
;MKNKKSAFTMIELVFVIVVIGILAAVAVPRLAATRDDAVITKARTTVATVRNALAMERQKRILRGEFSPIIAVGDGTNVFGNFYDGNLSSPHDTVVPVMEYPIMSESNTKDKWSFSSGSGKNGRDQYIFNSTLGDVKFELVNGKFVCDPALTANTNANGCTQLTR
;
A
#
# COMPACT_ATOMS: atom_id res chain seq x y z
N MET A 1 -36.63 -27.18 46.46
CA MET A 1 -36.18 -27.94 45.27
C MET A 1 -34.71 -27.60 45.03
N LYS A 2 -33.77 -28.54 45.24
CA LYS A 2 -32.32 -28.30 45.08
C LYS A 2 -31.92 -28.60 43.63
N ASN A 3 -31.63 -27.55 42.87
CA ASN A 3 -31.05 -27.67 41.53
C ASN A 3 -29.61 -28.20 41.66
N LYS A 4 -29.37 -29.44 41.21
CA LYS A 4 -28.02 -29.97 41.06
C LYS A 4 -27.34 -29.22 39.91
N LYS A 5 -26.40 -28.32 40.23
CA LYS A 5 -25.48 -27.79 39.23
C LYS A 5 -24.52 -28.93 38.84
N SER A 6 -24.61 -29.42 37.61
CA SER A 6 -23.61 -30.34 37.05
C SER A 6 -22.30 -29.60 36.91
N ALA A 7 -21.27 -30.04 37.64
CA ALA A 7 -19.91 -29.58 37.42
C ALA A 7 -19.39 -30.19 36.11
N PHE A 8 -18.72 -29.38 35.30
CA PHE A 8 -18.04 -29.80 34.07
C PHE A 8 -16.99 -30.87 34.40
N THR A 9 -16.93 -31.93 33.60
CA THR A 9 -15.97 -33.01 33.86
C THR A 9 -14.55 -32.58 33.46
N MET A 10 -13.52 -33.06 34.17
CA MET A 10 -12.13 -32.78 33.75
C MET A 10 -11.84 -33.32 32.36
N ILE A 11 -12.47 -34.44 31.97
CA ILE A 11 -12.27 -35.05 30.65
C ILE A 11 -12.86 -34.20 29.51
N GLU A 12 -14.01 -33.54 29.70
CA GLU A 12 -14.53 -32.59 28.70
C GLU A 12 -13.57 -31.43 28.47
N LEU A 13 -12.99 -30.88 29.53
CA LEU A 13 -12.04 -29.78 29.41
C LEU A 13 -10.77 -30.22 28.66
N VAL A 14 -10.26 -31.41 28.97
CA VAL A 14 -9.08 -31.98 28.27
C VAL A 14 -9.38 -32.24 26.80
N PHE A 15 -10.56 -32.76 26.45
CA PHE A 15 -10.92 -32.99 25.05
C PHE A 15 -10.98 -31.68 24.26
N VAL A 16 -11.55 -30.62 24.84
CA VAL A 16 -11.65 -29.30 24.20
C VAL A 16 -10.28 -28.70 23.89
N ILE A 17 -9.33 -28.73 24.83
CA ILE A 17 -7.99 -28.17 24.59
C ILE A 17 -7.20 -28.96 23.54
N VAL A 18 -7.39 -30.27 23.45
CA VAL A 18 -6.76 -31.12 22.44
C VAL A 18 -7.29 -30.76 21.04
N VAL A 19 -8.62 -30.64 20.90
CA VAL A 19 -9.24 -30.25 19.63
C VAL A 19 -8.80 -28.85 19.20
N ILE A 20 -8.80 -27.87 20.11
CA ILE A 20 -8.30 -26.51 19.82
C ILE A 20 -6.81 -26.54 19.44
N GLY A 21 -6.01 -27.38 20.10
CA GLY A 21 -4.58 -27.56 19.79
C GLY A 21 -4.34 -28.04 18.35
N ILE A 22 -5.10 -29.05 17.90
CA ILE A 22 -4.98 -29.57 16.53
C ILE A 22 -5.44 -28.52 15.50
N LEU A 23 -6.57 -27.86 15.74
CA LEU A 23 -7.09 -26.82 14.84
C LEU A 23 -6.12 -25.63 14.75
N ALA A 24 -5.55 -25.21 15.87
CA ALA A 24 -4.56 -24.12 15.92
C ALA A 24 -3.28 -24.48 15.15
N ALA A 25 -2.77 -25.70 15.30
CA ALA A 25 -1.56 -26.16 14.62
C ALA A 25 -1.65 -26.05 13.09
N VAL A 26 -2.83 -26.34 12.52
CA VAL A 26 -3.05 -26.24 11.06
C VAL A 26 -3.42 -24.82 10.63
N ALA A 27 -4.17 -24.08 11.46
CA ALA A 27 -4.66 -22.75 11.11
C ALA A 27 -3.56 -21.66 11.15
N VAL A 28 -2.63 -21.72 12.11
CA VAL A 28 -1.62 -20.66 12.33
C VAL A 28 -0.69 -20.46 11.12
N PRO A 29 -0.07 -21.49 10.53
CA PRO A 29 0.83 -21.31 9.38
C PRO A 29 0.10 -20.77 8.15
N ARG A 30 -1.14 -21.23 7.92
CA ARG A 30 -1.97 -20.77 6.81
C ARG A 30 -2.36 -19.30 6.97
N LEU A 31 -2.72 -18.89 8.18
CA LEU A 31 -3.10 -17.50 8.46
C LEU A 31 -1.92 -16.54 8.23
N ALA A 32 -0.70 -16.93 8.59
CA ALA A 32 0.50 -16.13 8.35
C ALA A 32 0.72 -15.88 6.84
N ALA A 33 0.72 -16.94 6.03
CA ALA A 33 0.87 -16.81 4.58
C ALA A 33 -0.24 -15.94 3.94
N THR A 34 -1.50 -16.12 4.37
CA THR A 34 -2.60 -15.31 3.83
C THR A 34 -2.51 -13.83 4.20
N ARG A 35 -1.85 -13.48 5.31
CA ARG A 35 -1.63 -12.08 5.70
C ARG A 35 -0.63 -11.41 4.77
N ASP A 36 0.48 -12.08 4.48
CA ASP A 36 1.51 -11.57 3.57
C ASP A 36 0.94 -11.38 2.15
N ASP A 37 0.19 -12.36 1.66
CA ASP A 37 -0.49 -12.27 0.36
C ASP A 37 -1.52 -11.13 0.31
N ALA A 38 -2.26 -10.92 1.39
CA ALA A 38 -3.23 -9.83 1.49
C ALA A 38 -2.55 -8.46 1.48
N VAL A 39 -1.39 -8.31 2.13
CA VAL A 39 -0.58 -7.09 2.12
C VAL A 39 -0.11 -6.76 0.71
N ILE A 40 0.46 -7.74 -0.01
CA ILE A 40 0.93 -7.56 -1.39
C ILE A 40 -0.24 -7.23 -2.31
N THR A 41 -1.37 -7.91 -2.15
CA THR A 41 -2.58 -7.66 -2.93
C THR A 41 -3.11 -6.25 -2.69
N LYS A 42 -3.13 -5.78 -1.44
CA LYS A 42 -3.50 -4.40 -1.10
C LYS A 42 -2.58 -3.40 -1.80
N ALA A 43 -1.27 -3.58 -1.72
CA ALA A 43 -0.31 -2.70 -2.39
C ALA A 43 -0.50 -2.68 -3.92
N ARG A 44 -0.70 -3.85 -4.56
CA ARG A 44 -1.05 -3.94 -5.99
C ARG A 44 -2.30 -3.14 -6.33
N THR A 45 -3.36 -3.29 -5.55
CA THR A 45 -4.61 -2.54 -5.77
C THR A 45 -4.39 -1.04 -5.64
N THR A 46 -3.60 -0.58 -4.66
CA THR A 46 -3.25 0.85 -4.52
C THR A 46 -2.50 1.36 -5.75
N VAL A 47 -1.48 0.64 -6.23
CA VAL A 47 -0.72 1.02 -7.43
C VAL A 47 -1.64 1.11 -8.67
N ALA A 48 -2.54 0.15 -8.85
CA ALA A 48 -3.50 0.15 -9.94
C ALA A 48 -4.46 1.35 -9.86
N THR A 49 -5.00 1.64 -8.68
CA THR A 49 -5.87 2.80 -8.44
C THR A 49 -5.17 4.11 -8.78
N VAL A 50 -3.94 4.31 -8.30
CA VAL A 50 -3.14 5.52 -8.57
C VAL A 50 -2.85 5.68 -10.06
N ARG A 51 -2.50 4.58 -10.75
CA ARG A 51 -2.28 4.59 -12.21
C ARG A 51 -3.54 4.99 -12.98
N ASN A 52 -4.70 4.45 -12.59
CA ASN A 52 -5.98 4.78 -13.22
C ASN A 52 -6.33 6.25 -12.97
N ALA A 53 -6.17 6.73 -11.74
CA ALA A 53 -6.42 8.12 -11.37
C ALA A 53 -5.54 9.08 -12.18
N LEU A 54 -4.24 8.78 -12.32
CA LEU A 54 -3.31 9.54 -13.16
C LEU A 54 -3.70 9.57 -14.63
N ALA A 55 -4.09 8.42 -15.20
CA ALA A 55 -4.50 8.33 -16.60
C ALA A 55 -5.78 9.14 -16.86
N MET A 56 -6.76 9.04 -15.97
CA MET A 56 -8.02 9.79 -16.04
C MET A 56 -7.78 11.29 -15.90
N GLU A 57 -6.96 11.71 -14.95
CA GLU A 57 -6.66 13.14 -14.75
C GLU A 57 -5.89 13.72 -15.93
N ARG A 58 -4.93 12.97 -16.49
CA ARG A 58 -4.25 13.36 -17.71
C ARG A 58 -5.20 13.54 -18.89
N GLN A 59 -6.17 12.66 -19.06
CA GLN A 59 -7.19 12.80 -20.12
C GLN A 59 -8.02 14.07 -19.92
N LYS A 60 -8.46 14.35 -18.68
CA LYS A 60 -9.21 15.58 -18.37
C LYS A 60 -8.40 16.84 -18.66
N ARG A 61 -7.11 16.86 -18.32
CA ARG A 61 -6.22 18.00 -18.58
C ARG A 61 -6.03 18.24 -20.08
N ILE A 62 -5.82 17.18 -20.86
CA ILE A 62 -5.73 17.27 -22.33
C ILE A 62 -7.01 17.87 -22.94
N LEU A 63 -8.20 17.50 -22.44
CA LEU A 63 -9.47 18.07 -22.90
C LEU A 63 -9.61 19.56 -22.55
N ARG A 64 -8.99 20.02 -21.45
CA ARG A 64 -8.94 21.43 -21.05
C ARG A 64 -7.85 22.22 -21.79
N GLY A 65 -7.06 21.59 -22.65
CA GLY A 65 -5.92 22.21 -23.33
C GLY A 65 -4.66 22.33 -22.46
N GLU A 66 -4.63 21.66 -21.31
CA GLU A 66 -3.48 21.64 -20.41
C GLU A 66 -2.64 20.38 -20.63
N PHE A 67 -1.42 20.56 -21.14
CA PHE A 67 -0.50 19.47 -21.47
C PHE A 67 0.63 19.30 -20.45
N SER A 68 0.58 20.03 -19.34
CA SER A 68 1.57 19.90 -18.27
C SER A 68 1.51 18.48 -17.68
N PRO A 69 2.65 17.78 -17.56
CA PRO A 69 2.67 16.47 -16.92
C PRO A 69 2.43 16.61 -15.42
N ILE A 70 1.66 15.67 -14.86
CA ILE A 70 1.58 15.49 -13.41
C ILE A 70 2.95 14.97 -12.93
N ILE A 71 3.53 15.65 -11.96
CA ILE A 71 4.86 15.36 -11.41
C ILE A 71 4.81 14.70 -10.03
N ALA A 72 3.72 14.86 -9.27
CA ALA A 72 3.52 14.18 -7.99
C ALA A 72 2.03 13.89 -7.71
N VAL A 73 1.77 12.96 -6.79
CA VAL A 73 0.44 12.47 -6.39
C VAL A 73 0.24 12.48 -4.87
N GLY A 74 1.14 13.12 -4.12
CA GLY A 74 1.10 13.16 -2.67
C GLY A 74 2.23 13.99 -2.08
N ASP A 75 2.30 14.00 -0.77
CA ASP A 75 3.27 14.75 0.02
C ASP A 75 3.73 13.93 1.25
N GLY A 76 4.51 14.59 2.13
CA GLY A 76 5.01 13.98 3.37
C GLY A 76 3.93 13.58 4.37
N THR A 77 2.69 14.04 4.21
CA THR A 77 1.54 13.68 5.05
C THR A 77 0.74 12.56 4.43
N ASN A 78 0.42 12.68 3.13
CA ASN A 78 -0.45 11.80 2.38
C ASN A 78 0.30 11.30 1.13
N VAL A 79 0.64 10.01 1.10
CA VAL A 79 1.39 9.40 -0.01
C VAL A 79 0.64 9.51 -1.34
N PHE A 80 -0.69 9.46 -1.28
CA PHE A 80 -1.57 9.57 -2.45
C PHE A 80 -2.71 10.55 -2.16
N GLY A 81 -2.34 11.82 -1.93
CA GLY A 81 -3.26 12.92 -1.60
C GLY A 81 -3.84 13.58 -2.84
N ASN A 82 -3.14 14.58 -3.38
CA ASN A 82 -3.58 15.39 -4.52
C ASN A 82 -2.58 15.28 -5.68
N PHE A 83 -3.04 15.61 -6.89
CA PHE A 83 -2.16 15.74 -8.05
C PHE A 83 -1.39 17.07 -8.01
N TYR A 84 -0.11 17.04 -8.39
CA TYR A 84 0.75 18.21 -8.48
C TYR A 84 1.45 18.26 -9.84
N ASP A 85 1.58 19.45 -10.43
CA ASP A 85 2.15 19.69 -11.77
C ASP A 85 3.33 20.68 -11.80
N GLY A 86 3.71 21.25 -10.65
CA GLY A 86 4.86 22.14 -10.52
C GLY A 86 4.70 23.56 -11.10
N ASN A 87 3.53 23.93 -11.62
CA ASN A 87 3.30 25.30 -12.10
C ASN A 87 2.84 26.21 -10.95
N LEU A 88 3.79 26.96 -10.39
CA LEU A 88 3.54 27.87 -9.27
C LEU A 88 2.85 29.16 -9.75
N SER A 89 1.52 29.21 -9.65
CA SER A 89 0.69 30.44 -9.57
C SER A 89 -0.76 30.18 -9.15
N SER A 90 -1.19 28.93 -9.06
CA SER A 90 -2.22 28.52 -8.10
C SER A 90 -1.52 27.71 -7.00
N PRO A 91 -2.03 27.74 -5.76
CA PRO A 91 -1.57 26.80 -4.75
C PRO A 91 -1.71 25.39 -5.33
N HIS A 92 -0.89 24.48 -4.82
CA HIS A 92 -0.77 23.05 -5.06
C HIS A 92 -2.10 22.24 -5.07
N ASP A 93 -3.09 22.66 -5.85
CA ASP A 93 -4.50 22.49 -5.51
C ASP A 93 -5.34 22.37 -6.78
N THR A 94 -5.02 21.40 -7.63
CA THR A 94 -6.17 20.63 -8.06
C THR A 94 -6.70 20.01 -6.77
N VAL A 95 -7.80 20.53 -6.21
CA VAL A 95 -8.62 19.91 -5.14
C VAL A 95 -9.20 18.57 -5.62
N VAL A 96 -8.52 17.91 -6.54
CA VAL A 96 -8.85 16.66 -7.18
C VAL A 96 -8.03 15.64 -6.42
N PRO A 97 -8.65 14.97 -5.44
CA PRO A 97 -7.97 13.92 -4.72
C PRO A 97 -7.63 12.78 -5.67
N VAL A 98 -6.44 12.20 -5.48
CA VAL A 98 -6.02 10.97 -6.16
C VAL A 98 -6.88 9.80 -5.66
N MET A 99 -7.19 9.82 -4.36
CA MET A 99 -8.08 8.88 -3.69
C MET A 99 -8.99 9.64 -2.74
N GLU A 100 -10.27 9.24 -2.67
CA GLU A 100 -11.24 9.81 -1.72
C GLU A 100 -10.72 9.77 -0.27
N TYR A 101 -10.03 8.68 0.08
CA TYR A 101 -9.35 8.52 1.36
C TYR A 101 -7.85 8.35 1.12
N PRO A 102 -7.04 9.40 1.35
CA PRO A 102 -5.61 9.30 1.15
C PRO A 102 -4.96 8.37 2.18
N ILE A 103 -3.83 7.79 1.79
CA ILE A 103 -3.02 6.96 2.67
C ILE A 103 -1.99 7.87 3.34
N MET A 104 -2.00 7.89 4.68
CA MET A 104 -1.01 8.60 5.48
C MET A 104 0.38 8.04 5.24
N SER A 105 1.38 8.91 5.12
CA SER A 105 2.78 8.54 5.01
C SER A 105 3.29 8.08 6.36
N GLU A 106 3.72 6.81 6.42
CA GLU A 106 4.36 6.26 7.62
C GLU A 106 5.74 5.73 7.25
N SER A 107 6.78 6.44 7.68
CA SER A 107 8.16 5.98 7.55
C SER A 107 8.47 4.95 8.66
N ASN A 108 9.25 3.93 8.32
CA ASN A 108 9.75 2.89 9.24
C ASN A 108 8.71 1.89 9.78
N THR A 109 7.47 1.89 9.26
CA THR A 109 6.50 0.83 9.56
C THR A 109 6.40 -0.15 8.40
N LYS A 110 6.36 -1.44 8.72
CA LYS A 110 6.19 -2.51 7.74
C LYS A 110 4.79 -2.49 7.16
N ASP A 111 4.68 -2.89 5.90
CA ASP A 111 3.43 -3.05 5.14
C ASP A 111 2.66 -1.74 4.91
N LYS A 112 3.37 -0.62 5.01
CA LYS A 112 2.84 0.74 4.83
C LYS A 112 3.56 1.50 3.73
N TRP A 113 2.85 2.49 3.22
CA TRP A 113 3.36 3.42 2.23
C TRP A 113 4.04 4.59 2.93
N SER A 114 5.18 5.01 2.39
CA SER A 114 5.86 6.23 2.78
C SER A 114 6.18 7.10 1.56
N PHE A 115 6.28 8.39 1.81
CA PHE A 115 6.67 9.39 0.83
C PHE A 115 8.04 9.95 1.19
N SER A 116 8.87 10.18 0.17
CA SER A 116 10.15 10.85 0.31
C SER A 116 10.34 11.85 -0.83
N SER A 117 10.36 13.14 -0.50
CA SER A 117 10.58 14.17 -1.51
C SER A 117 12.03 14.22 -1.97
N GLY A 118 12.23 14.48 -3.25
CA GLY A 118 13.56 14.78 -3.81
C GLY A 118 14.61 13.66 -3.73
N SER A 119 14.25 12.46 -3.28
CA SER A 119 15.20 11.34 -3.06
C SER A 119 15.29 10.40 -4.27
N GLY A 120 14.51 10.68 -5.30
CA GLY A 120 14.47 9.97 -6.57
C GLY A 120 15.53 10.39 -7.57
N LYS A 121 15.59 9.65 -8.68
CA LYS A 121 16.44 10.01 -9.82
C LYS A 121 16.09 11.42 -10.28
N ASN A 122 17.10 12.25 -10.51
CA ASN A 122 16.95 13.66 -10.89
C ASN A 122 16.15 14.50 -9.87
N GLY A 123 16.17 14.13 -8.58
CA GLY A 123 15.46 14.87 -7.52
C GLY A 123 13.94 14.71 -7.57
N ARG A 124 13.44 13.59 -8.12
CA ARG A 124 12.01 13.27 -8.13
C ARG A 124 11.52 12.76 -6.77
N ASP A 125 10.22 12.84 -6.56
CA ASP A 125 9.58 12.27 -5.38
C ASP A 125 9.48 10.74 -5.48
N GLN A 126 9.70 10.07 -4.35
CA GLN A 126 9.63 8.62 -4.21
C GLN A 126 8.42 8.22 -3.36
N TYR A 127 7.69 7.23 -3.88
CA TYR A 127 6.58 6.57 -3.21
C TYR A 127 7.06 5.16 -2.87
N ILE A 128 7.23 4.88 -1.59
CA ILE A 128 7.93 3.71 -1.10
C ILE A 128 6.91 2.81 -0.44
N PHE A 129 6.85 1.55 -0.86
CA PHE A 129 6.12 0.51 -0.15
C PHE A 129 7.10 -0.28 0.69
N ASN A 130 7.03 -0.11 2.01
CA ASN A 130 7.89 -0.81 2.95
C ASN A 130 7.31 -2.21 3.15
N SER A 131 8.03 -3.24 2.72
CA SER A 131 7.59 -4.64 2.85
C SER A 131 8.62 -5.44 3.63
N THR A 132 8.16 -6.47 4.34
CA THR A 132 9.03 -7.48 4.97
C THR A 132 10.05 -8.10 4.01
N LEU A 133 9.74 -8.11 2.71
CA LEU A 133 10.56 -8.68 1.65
C LEU A 133 11.47 -7.66 0.94
N GLY A 134 11.48 -6.39 1.38
CA GLY A 134 12.30 -5.31 0.83
C GLY A 134 11.48 -4.16 0.25
N ASP A 135 12.04 -2.95 0.34
CA ASP A 135 11.34 -1.71 0.03
C ASP A 135 11.24 -1.49 -1.47
N VAL A 136 10.01 -1.34 -1.98
CA VAL A 136 9.74 -1.10 -3.40
C VAL A 136 9.50 0.38 -3.63
N LYS A 137 10.29 0.99 -4.53
CA LYS A 137 10.23 2.44 -4.77
C LYS A 137 9.63 2.75 -6.13
N PHE A 138 8.70 3.69 -6.12
CA PHE A 138 8.02 4.20 -7.30
C PHE A 138 8.31 5.69 -7.47
N GLU A 139 8.31 6.13 -8.72
CA GLU A 139 8.48 7.52 -9.11
C GLU A 139 7.44 7.88 -10.18
N LEU A 140 7.10 9.16 -10.28
CA LEU A 140 6.37 9.68 -11.43
C LEU A 140 7.35 10.11 -12.52
N VAL A 141 7.22 9.49 -13.69
CA VAL A 141 8.01 9.86 -14.88
C VAL A 141 7.03 10.21 -16.00
N ASN A 142 7.00 11.48 -16.41
CA ASN A 142 6.13 11.99 -17.49
C ASN A 142 4.64 11.66 -17.30
N GLY A 143 4.13 11.83 -16.08
CA GLY A 143 2.73 11.53 -15.73
C GLY A 143 2.41 10.03 -15.65
N LYS A 144 3.41 9.16 -15.56
CA LYS A 144 3.25 7.72 -15.36
C LYS A 144 3.86 7.29 -14.03
N PHE A 145 3.12 6.49 -13.27
CA PHE A 145 3.62 5.86 -12.04
C PHE A 145 4.46 4.62 -12.36
N VAL A 146 5.77 4.75 -12.25
CA VAL A 146 6.77 3.75 -12.66
C VAL A 146 7.52 3.24 -11.43
N CYS A 147 7.70 1.93 -11.36
CA CYS A 147 8.58 1.31 -10.36
C CYS A 147 10.02 1.37 -10.87
N ASP A 148 10.95 1.84 -10.04
CA ASP A 148 12.36 1.88 -10.42
C ASP A 148 13.13 0.73 -9.72
N PRO A 149 13.54 -0.31 -10.47
CA PRO A 149 14.26 -1.44 -9.88
C PRO A 149 15.66 -1.08 -9.37
N ALA A 150 16.27 0.00 -9.85
CA ALA A 150 17.62 0.42 -9.43
C ALA A 150 17.62 1.20 -8.11
N LEU A 151 16.48 1.81 -7.74
CA LEU A 151 16.30 2.51 -6.47
C LEU A 151 15.61 1.65 -5.41
N THR A 152 14.96 0.57 -5.87
CA THR A 152 14.34 -0.47 -5.05
C THR A 152 15.43 -1.30 -4.37
N ALA A 153 15.59 -1.10 -3.06
CA ALA A 153 16.50 -1.88 -2.24
C ALA A 153 15.80 -3.18 -1.83
N ASN A 154 15.78 -4.15 -2.74
CA ASN A 154 15.12 -5.43 -2.49
C ASN A 154 16.15 -6.56 -2.57
N THR A 155 16.17 -7.42 -1.55
CA THR A 155 16.96 -8.66 -1.53
C THR A 155 16.51 -9.68 -2.59
N ASN A 156 15.33 -9.49 -3.21
CA ASN A 156 14.68 -10.44 -4.12
C ASN A 156 14.43 -9.94 -5.55
N ALA A 157 14.88 -8.74 -5.96
CA ALA A 157 14.79 -8.16 -7.32
C ALA A 157 13.40 -8.15 -8.03
N ASN A 158 12.34 -8.68 -7.40
CA ASN A 158 11.03 -8.92 -8.00
C ASN A 158 9.91 -8.07 -7.39
N GLY A 159 10.22 -7.16 -6.45
CA GLY A 159 9.20 -6.32 -5.82
C GLY A 159 8.41 -5.46 -6.83
N CYS A 160 9.11 -4.89 -7.82
CA CYS A 160 8.46 -4.16 -8.91
C CYS A 160 7.54 -5.06 -9.74
N THR A 161 7.99 -6.25 -10.14
CA THR A 161 7.18 -7.16 -10.98
C THR A 161 5.97 -7.70 -10.22
N GLN A 162 6.11 -7.92 -8.92
CA GLN A 162 4.99 -8.31 -8.07
C GLN A 162 3.98 -7.18 -7.92
N LEU A 163 4.39 -5.93 -7.69
CA LEU A 163 3.43 -4.85 -7.45
C LEU A 163 2.82 -4.24 -8.72
N THR A 164 3.36 -4.56 -9.89
CA THR A 164 2.95 -3.95 -11.17
C THR A 164 2.24 -4.89 -12.14
N ARG A 165 2.19 -6.19 -11.84
CA ARG A 165 1.55 -7.23 -12.65
C ARG A 165 0.10 -7.48 -12.22
#